data_AF-A0A8S2HW16-F1
#
_entry.id   AF-A0A8S2HW16-F1
#
_cell.length_a   1.000
_cell.length_b   1.000
_cell.length_c   1.000
_cell.angle_alpha   90.00
_cell.angle_beta   90.00
_cell.angle_gamma   90.00
#
_symmetry.space_group_name_H-M   'P 1'
#
loop_
_entity.id
_entity.type
_entity.pdbx_description
1 polymer ?
#
loop_
_entity_poly.entity_id
_entity_poly.type
_entity_poly.pdbx_seq_one_letter_code
_entity_poly.pdbx_strand_id
1 'polypeptide(L)'
;MDVKPESMLQFLLQVGTFGIFLGHGVLALGGPDKQKSWLNYLYTAGFNYQMAKILLPLVGALDICCSFIILLKPHPLVTTYCAVWGFATALMRPLSGESPWQFVERAGNWICPLALLYTQTHKTHIHSDDTQWFYYLQIAAILTIILFFTCVILRILKIFPRTKEE
;
A
#
# COMPACT_ATOMS: atom_id res chain seq x y z
N MET A 1 34.09 9.28 -2.40
CA MET A 1 33.36 8.47 -1.40
C MET A 1 33.01 7.16 -2.07
N ASP A 2 33.55 6.04 -1.60
CA ASP A 2 33.13 4.71 -2.05
C ASP A 2 31.73 4.42 -1.50
N VAL A 3 30.71 4.66 -2.32
CA VAL A 3 29.34 4.25 -2.00
C VAL A 3 29.27 2.75 -2.22
N LYS A 4 29.11 1.97 -1.14
CA LYS A 4 28.93 0.51 -1.26
C LYS A 4 27.73 0.23 -2.19
N PRO A 5 27.81 -0.72 -3.13
CA PRO A 5 26.72 -1.01 -4.08
C PRO A 5 25.36 -1.25 -3.39
N GLU A 6 25.38 -1.90 -2.22
CA GLU A 6 24.21 -2.14 -1.37
C GLU A 6 23.57 -0.86 -0.82
N SER A 7 24.35 0.20 -0.59
CA SER A 7 23.81 1.50 -0.16
C SER A 7 23.19 2.28 -1.32
N MET A 8 23.73 2.13 -2.53
CA MET A 8 23.16 2.74 -3.73
C MET A 8 21.83 2.06 -4.12
N LEU A 9 21.77 0.73 -4.12
CA LEU A 9 20.53 -0.01 -4.42
C LEU A 9 19.41 0.37 -3.46
N GLN A 10 19.70 0.37 -2.15
CA GLN A 10 18.72 0.76 -1.14
C GLN A 10 18.23 2.20 -1.35
N PHE A 11 19.14 3.13 -1.65
CA PHE A 11 18.77 4.52 -1.92
C PHE A 11 17.87 4.67 -3.16
N LEU A 12 18.18 3.98 -4.26
CA LEU A 12 17.32 3.99 -5.46
C LEU A 12 15.91 3.45 -5.16
N LEU A 13 15.82 2.38 -4.36
CA LEU A 13 14.54 1.80 -3.95
C LEU A 13 13.76 2.72 -2.99
N GLN A 14 14.45 3.45 -2.11
CA GLN A 14 13.84 4.50 -1.27
C GLN A 14 13.25 5.60 -2.13
N VAL A 15 14.02 6.14 -3.09
CA VAL A 15 13.57 7.22 -3.98
C VAL A 15 12.40 6.75 -4.85
N GLY A 16 12.45 5.53 -5.39
CA GLY A 16 11.35 4.95 -6.16
C GLY A 16 10.08 4.80 -5.34
N THR A 17 10.18 4.20 -4.15
CA THR A 17 9.04 4.03 -3.23
C THR A 17 8.49 5.38 -2.77
N PHE A 18 9.36 6.35 -2.46
CA PHE A 18 8.98 7.72 -2.13
C PHE A 18 8.17 8.36 -3.25
N GLY A 19 8.65 8.31 -4.50
CA GLY A 19 7.96 8.91 -5.63
C GLY A 19 6.57 8.29 -5.88
N ILE A 20 6.46 6.96 -5.76
CA ILE A 20 5.19 6.25 -5.89
C ILE A 20 4.20 6.74 -4.82
N PHE A 21 4.58 6.70 -3.55
CA PHE A 21 3.66 7.01 -2.44
C PHE A 21 3.36 8.51 -2.33
N LEU A 22 4.33 9.38 -2.58
CA LEU A 22 4.08 10.82 -2.61
C LEU A 22 3.09 11.17 -3.73
N GLY A 23 3.28 10.62 -4.93
CA GLY A 23 2.40 10.85 -6.06
C GLY A 23 0.97 10.38 -5.79
N HIS A 24 0.81 9.15 -5.28
CA HIS A 24 -0.52 8.62 -4.91
C HIS A 24 -1.16 9.45 -3.80
N GLY A 25 -0.39 9.81 -2.78
CA GLY A 25 -0.87 10.58 -1.64
C GLY A 25 -1.37 11.97 -2.02
N VAL A 26 -0.59 12.72 -2.81
CA VAL A 26 -0.99 14.05 -3.31
C VAL A 26 -2.24 13.97 -4.18
N LEU A 27 -2.32 12.98 -5.06
CA LEU A 27 -3.50 12.76 -5.90
C LEU A 27 -4.75 12.40 -5.07
N ALA A 28 -4.57 11.65 -3.97
CA ALA A 28 -5.65 11.20 -3.08
C ALA A 28 -6.25 12.35 -2.25
N LEU A 29 -5.42 13.33 -1.86
CA LEU A 29 -5.89 14.57 -1.24
C LEU A 29 -6.86 15.36 -2.13
N GLY A 30 -6.82 15.13 -3.45
CA GLY A 30 -7.78 15.71 -4.39
C GLY A 30 -9.23 15.23 -4.21
N GLY A 31 -9.44 14.16 -3.44
CA GLY A 31 -10.78 13.63 -3.12
C GLY A 31 -11.45 12.86 -4.25
N PRO A 32 -12.61 12.24 -3.97
CA PRO A 32 -13.29 11.33 -4.89
C PRO A 32 -13.77 12.00 -6.18
N ASP A 33 -14.06 13.31 -6.15
CA ASP A 33 -14.50 14.07 -7.33
C ASP A 33 -13.41 14.17 -8.40
N LYS A 34 -12.14 14.27 -7.98
CA LYS A 34 -10.97 14.33 -8.86
C LYS A 34 -10.46 12.93 -9.23
N GLN A 35 -10.68 11.94 -8.36
CA GLN A 35 -10.17 10.57 -8.52
C GLN A 35 -11.30 9.56 -8.70
N LYS A 36 -12.05 9.68 -9.80
CA LYS A 36 -13.23 8.85 -10.08
C LYS A 36 -12.93 7.34 -10.12
N SER A 37 -11.79 6.93 -10.67
CA SER A 37 -11.39 5.51 -10.66
C SER A 37 -11.16 5.00 -9.24
N TRP A 38 -10.63 5.82 -8.34
CA TRP A 38 -10.37 5.42 -6.96
C TRP A 38 -11.65 5.39 -6.14
N LEU A 39 -12.61 6.26 -6.46
CA LEU A 39 -13.97 6.13 -5.95
C LEU A 39 -14.61 4.80 -6.34
N ASN A 40 -14.45 4.36 -7.60
CA ASN A 40 -14.93 3.03 -8.03
C ASN A 40 -14.27 1.91 -7.22
N TYR A 41 -12.97 2.00 -6.93
CA TYR A 41 -12.29 1.02 -6.08
C TYR A 41 -12.86 0.99 -4.66
N LEU A 42 -13.13 2.16 -4.08
CA LEU A 42 -13.78 2.25 -2.77
C LEU A 42 -15.21 1.67 -2.78
N TYR A 43 -15.96 1.84 -3.88
CA TYR A 43 -17.27 1.21 -4.06
C TYR A 43 -17.18 -0.31 -4.15
N THR A 44 -16.22 -0.83 -4.91
CA THR A 44 -15.91 -2.27 -4.95
C THR A 44 -15.53 -2.79 -3.56
N ALA A 45 -14.81 -1.99 -2.78
CA ALA A 45 -14.47 -2.32 -1.40
C ALA A 45 -15.66 -2.17 -0.42
N GLY A 46 -16.78 -1.63 -0.87
CA GLY A 46 -18.04 -1.55 -0.13
C GLY A 46 -18.31 -0.23 0.58
N PHE A 47 -17.45 0.77 0.40
CA PHE A 47 -17.65 2.12 0.94
C PHE A 47 -18.65 2.90 0.09
N ASN A 48 -19.42 3.80 0.70
CA ASN A 48 -20.28 4.73 -0.04
C ASN A 48 -19.56 6.07 -0.29
N TYR A 49 -20.21 6.98 -1.02
CA TYR A 49 -19.64 8.28 -1.37
C TYR A 49 -19.24 9.14 -0.16
N GLN A 50 -20.07 9.15 0.88
CA GLN A 50 -19.81 9.94 2.09
C GLN A 50 -18.57 9.43 2.83
N MET A 51 -18.41 8.10 2.92
CA MET A 51 -17.20 7.48 3.46
C MET A 51 -15.99 7.78 2.58
N ALA A 52 -16.11 7.71 1.25
CA ALA A 52 -15.02 7.96 0.32
C ALA A 52 -14.47 9.39 0.40
N LYS A 53 -15.32 10.39 0.64
CA LYS A 53 -14.90 11.78 0.87
C LYS A 53 -13.97 11.94 2.08
N ILE A 54 -14.09 11.07 3.07
CA ILE A 54 -13.27 11.09 4.28
C ILE A 54 -12.05 10.18 4.10
N LEU A 55 -12.26 8.96 3.60
CA LEU A 55 -11.22 7.94 3.49
C LEU A 55 -10.15 8.31 2.47
N LEU A 56 -10.52 8.85 1.31
CA LEU A 56 -9.54 9.10 0.24
C LEU A 56 -8.49 10.14 0.65
N PRO A 57 -8.85 11.31 1.22
CA PRO A 57 -7.85 12.24 1.74
C PRO A 57 -7.04 11.69 2.92
N LEU A 58 -7.65 10.88 3.80
CA LEU A 58 -6.92 10.26 4.92
C LEU A 58 -5.87 9.26 4.46
N VAL A 59 -6.23 8.39 3.52
CA VAL A 59 -5.28 7.50 2.84
C VAL A 59 -4.20 8.32 2.16
N GLY A 60 -4.57 9.43 1.52
CA GLY A 60 -3.61 10.32 0.88
C GLY A 60 -2.58 10.92 1.84
N ALA A 61 -3.05 11.39 3.01
CA ALA A 61 -2.17 11.89 4.06
C ALA A 61 -1.25 10.78 4.61
N LEU A 62 -1.78 9.56 4.77
CA LEU A 62 -0.99 8.41 5.20
C LEU A 62 0.11 8.06 4.18
N ASP A 63 -0.21 8.02 2.89
CA ASP A 63 0.75 7.77 1.81
C ASP A 63 1.87 8.82 1.80
N ILE A 64 1.54 10.10 2.01
CA ILE A 64 2.53 11.18 2.13
C ILE A 64 3.43 10.94 3.34
N CYS A 65 2.87 10.66 4.52
CA CYS A 65 3.65 10.35 5.73
C CYS A 65 4.60 9.17 5.50
N CYS A 66 4.10 8.07 4.93
CA CYS A 66 4.90 6.90 4.59
C CYS A 66 6.02 7.25 3.62
N SER A 67 5.74 8.06 2.58
CA SER A 67 6.75 8.47 1.59
C SER A 67 7.94 9.17 2.25
N PHE A 68 7.71 10.15 3.13
CA PHE A 68 8.77 10.88 3.81
C PHE A 68 9.55 10.02 4.80
N ILE A 69 8.88 9.11 5.51
CA ILE A 69 9.57 8.15 6.38
C ILE A 69 10.51 7.26 5.54
N ILE A 70 10.04 6.76 4.39
CA ILE A 70 10.85 5.95 3.48
C ILE A 70 12.06 6.71 2.94
N LEU A 71 11.89 7.99 2.56
CA LEU A 71 12.98 8.79 2.02
C LEU A 71 14.05 9.13 3.07
N LEU A 72 13.64 9.49 4.29
CA LEU A 72 14.56 9.98 5.32
C LEU A 72 15.26 8.85 6.08
N LYS A 73 14.49 7.84 6.50
CA LYS A 73 14.99 6.70 7.27
C LYS A 73 14.02 5.54 7.12
N PRO A 74 14.16 4.71 6.06
CA PRO A 74 13.15 3.70 5.78
C PRO A 74 13.12 2.69 6.93
N HIS A 75 11.93 2.46 7.45
CA HIS A 75 11.68 1.54 8.55
C HIS A 75 10.95 0.29 8.01
N PRO A 76 11.37 -0.95 8.34
CA PRO A 76 10.78 -2.18 7.80
C PRO A 76 9.25 -2.25 7.93
N LEU A 77 8.68 -1.79 9.05
CA LEU A 77 7.22 -1.68 9.23
C LEU A 77 6.54 -0.80 8.17
N VAL A 78 7.09 0.37 7.90
CA VAL A 78 6.50 1.31 6.93
C VAL A 78 6.69 0.78 5.51
N THR A 79 7.86 0.20 5.22
CA THR A 79 8.11 -0.45 3.93
C THR A 79 7.16 -1.62 3.69
N THR A 80 6.89 -2.42 4.73
CA THR A 80 5.90 -3.51 4.70
C THR A 80 4.51 -2.98 4.36
N TYR A 81 4.07 -1.94 5.07
CA TYR A 81 2.80 -1.29 4.77
C TYR A 81 2.75 -0.85 3.30
N CYS A 82 3.80 -0.19 2.79
CA CYS A 82 3.86 0.25 1.41
C CYS A 82 3.74 -0.92 0.41
N ALA A 83 4.43 -2.03 0.66
CA ALA A 83 4.34 -3.22 -0.20
C ALA A 83 2.93 -3.82 -0.20
N VAL A 84 2.34 -4.02 0.97
CA VAL A 84 1.00 -4.61 1.12
C VAL A 84 -0.08 -3.68 0.57
N TRP A 85 -0.02 -2.40 0.90
CA TRP A 85 -0.98 -1.39 0.43
C TRP A 85 -0.89 -1.16 -1.08
N GLY A 86 0.32 -1.06 -1.63
CA GLY A 86 0.55 -0.98 -3.07
C GLY A 86 0.00 -2.21 -3.81
N PHE A 87 0.15 -3.40 -3.22
CA PHE A 87 -0.39 -4.63 -3.79
C PHE A 87 -1.92 -4.63 -3.77
N ALA A 88 -2.52 -4.32 -2.61
CA ALA A 88 -3.96 -4.30 -2.44
C ALA A 88 -4.63 -3.29 -3.38
N THR A 89 -4.10 -2.07 -3.46
CA THR A 89 -4.63 -1.02 -4.35
C THR A 89 -4.41 -1.35 -5.83
N ALA A 90 -3.31 -2.03 -6.20
CA ALA A 90 -3.14 -2.56 -7.55
C ALA A 90 -4.20 -3.63 -7.86
N LEU A 91 -4.47 -4.54 -6.92
CA LEU A 91 -5.42 -5.65 -7.08
C LEU A 91 -6.87 -5.15 -7.19
N MET A 92 -7.20 -4.00 -6.61
CA MET A 92 -8.54 -3.40 -6.73
C MET A 92 -8.94 -3.08 -8.17
N ARG A 93 -7.99 -2.89 -9.09
CA ARG A 93 -8.27 -2.61 -10.51
C ARG A 93 -9.04 -3.76 -11.17
N PRO A 94 -8.50 -4.99 -11.29
CA PRO A 94 -9.26 -6.10 -11.84
C PRO A 94 -10.50 -6.45 -11.03
N LEU A 95 -10.46 -6.30 -9.70
CA LEU A 95 -11.64 -6.52 -8.86
C LEU A 95 -12.78 -5.53 -9.14
N SER A 96 -12.47 -4.34 -9.64
CA SER A 96 -13.44 -3.31 -10.02
C SER A 96 -13.83 -3.37 -11.50
N GLY A 97 -13.46 -4.44 -12.20
CA GLY A 97 -13.82 -4.68 -13.61
C GLY A 97 -12.81 -4.17 -14.64
N GLU A 98 -11.64 -3.69 -14.23
CA GLU A 98 -10.57 -3.33 -15.17
C GLU A 98 -9.81 -4.57 -15.67
N SER A 99 -8.99 -4.40 -16.70
CA SER A 99 -8.16 -5.49 -17.23
C SER A 99 -7.16 -6.01 -16.17
N PRO A 100 -6.92 -7.33 -16.07
CA PRO A 100 -5.86 -7.89 -15.22
C PRO A 100 -4.47 -7.31 -15.51
N TRP A 101 -4.23 -6.83 -16.74
CA TRP A 101 -2.99 -6.16 -17.10
C TRP A 101 -2.76 -4.86 -16.33
N GLN A 102 -3.80 -4.21 -15.81
CA GLN A 102 -3.67 -3.03 -14.94
C GLN A 102 -3.03 -3.38 -13.60
N PHE A 103 -3.16 -4.62 -13.12
CA PHE A 103 -2.43 -5.08 -11.95
C PHE A 103 -0.95 -5.32 -12.28
N VAL A 104 -0.67 -5.97 -13.41
CA VAL A 104 0.70 -6.30 -13.86
C VAL A 104 1.50 -5.04 -14.18
N GLU A 105 0.90 -4.08 -14.88
CA GLU A 105 1.52 -2.77 -15.19
C GLU A 105 1.93 -2.02 -13.92
N ARG A 106 1.19 -2.22 -12.82
CA ARG A 106 1.45 -1.58 -11.52
C ARG A 106 2.29 -2.45 -10.58
N ALA A 107 2.94 -3.50 -11.09
CA ALA A 107 3.87 -4.30 -10.31
C ALA A 107 4.96 -3.44 -9.64
N GLY A 108 5.43 -2.38 -10.31
CA GLY A 108 6.37 -1.42 -9.74
C GLY A 108 5.88 -0.77 -8.43
N ASN A 109 4.57 -0.59 -8.24
CA ASN A 109 4.01 0.05 -7.06
C ASN A 109 4.21 -0.76 -5.78
N TRP A 110 4.28 -2.09 -5.88
CA TRP A 110 4.41 -2.99 -4.72
C TRP A 110 5.71 -3.78 -4.70
N ILE A 111 6.33 -4.06 -5.86
CA ILE A 111 7.65 -4.70 -5.93
C ILE A 111 8.75 -3.74 -5.46
N CYS A 112 8.66 -2.44 -5.77
CA CYS A 112 9.69 -1.48 -5.33
C CYS A 112 9.83 -1.42 -3.80
N PRO A 113 8.75 -1.19 -3.02
CA PRO A 113 8.84 -1.29 -1.56
C PRO A 113 9.16 -2.71 -1.08
N LEU A 114 8.68 -3.77 -1.74
CA LEU A 114 9.04 -5.14 -1.35
C LEU A 114 10.55 -5.43 -1.49
N ALA A 115 11.17 -4.95 -2.57
CA ALA A 115 12.61 -5.03 -2.78
C ALA A 115 13.36 -4.17 -1.75
N LEU A 116 12.85 -2.98 -1.42
CA LEU A 116 13.42 -2.17 -0.34
C LEU A 116 13.40 -2.92 0.99
N LEU A 117 12.28 -3.58 1.32
CA LEU A 117 12.13 -4.38 2.53
C LEU A 117 13.16 -5.51 2.57
N TYR A 118 13.36 -6.21 1.44
CA TYR A 118 14.37 -7.24 1.32
C TYR A 118 15.78 -6.72 1.64
N THR A 119 16.16 -5.53 1.14
CA THR A 119 17.46 -4.93 1.46
C THR A 119 17.60 -4.52 2.93
N GLN A 120 16.49 -4.20 3.61
CA GLN A 120 16.49 -3.86 5.03
C GLN A 120 16.67 -5.10 5.91
N THR A 121 16.09 -6.24 5.54
CA THR A 121 16.17 -7.49 6.30
C THR A 121 17.44 -8.30 6.04
N HIS A 122 18.10 -8.12 4.90
CA HIS A 122 19.36 -8.83 4.59
C HIS A 122 20.61 -8.15 5.18
N LYS A 123 20.52 -6.89 5.60
CA LYS A 123 21.62 -6.22 6.33
C LYS A 123 21.73 -6.66 7.79
N THR A 124 20.71 -7.29 8.35
CA THR A 124 20.70 -7.76 9.74
C THR A 124 21.28 -9.16 9.85
N HIS A 125 22.61 -9.29 9.75
CA HIS A 125 23.36 -10.47 10.17
C HIS A 125 24.38 -10.08 11.26
N ILE A 126 23.95 -9.41 12.33
CA ILE A 126 24.74 -9.28 13.58
C ILE A 126 23.78 -9.26 14.79
N HIS A 127 23.54 -10.46 15.34
CA HIS A 127 23.16 -10.82 16.71
C HIS A 127 21.85 -10.32 17.38
N SER A 128 21.14 -11.31 17.94
CA SER A 128 19.96 -11.34 18.85
C SER A 128 18.55 -11.13 18.24
N ASP A 129 17.81 -12.26 18.21
CA ASP A 129 16.40 -12.53 17.89
C ASP A 129 15.87 -12.30 16.45
N ASP A 130 16.16 -13.28 15.59
CA ASP A 130 15.72 -13.45 14.19
C ASP A 130 14.19 -13.53 13.96
N THR A 131 13.36 -13.42 15.00
CA THR A 131 11.89 -13.55 14.94
C THR A 131 11.13 -12.21 15.03
N GLN A 132 11.79 -11.13 15.42
CA GLN A 132 11.10 -9.86 15.71
C GLN A 132 10.60 -9.14 14.43
N TRP A 133 11.33 -9.25 13.32
CA TRP A 133 10.92 -8.68 12.03
C TRP A 133 9.75 -9.44 11.39
N PHE A 134 9.66 -10.76 11.60
CA PHE A 134 8.49 -11.58 11.27
C PHE A 134 7.25 -11.15 12.08
N TYR A 135 7.42 -10.85 13.36
CA TYR A 135 6.35 -10.33 14.22
C TYR A 135 5.80 -8.98 13.75
N TYR A 136 6.68 -8.07 13.31
CA TYR A 136 6.31 -6.77 12.75
C TYR A 136 5.59 -6.89 11.39
N LEU A 137 6.05 -7.79 10.53
CA LEU A 137 5.35 -8.16 9.29
C LEU A 137 3.97 -8.75 9.57
N GLN A 138 3.87 -9.67 10.53
CA GLN A 138 2.62 -10.29 10.92
C GLN A 138 1.65 -9.26 11.50
N ILE A 139 2.05 -8.42 12.46
CA ILE A 139 1.14 -7.43 13.08
C ILE A 139 0.69 -6.36 12.07
N ALA A 140 1.60 -5.83 11.23
CA ALA A 140 1.24 -4.81 10.24
C ALA A 140 0.38 -5.39 9.11
N ALA A 141 0.69 -6.59 8.62
CA ALA A 141 -0.15 -7.28 7.65
C ALA A 141 -1.52 -7.63 8.26
N ILE A 142 -1.56 -8.17 9.48
CA ILE A 142 -2.81 -8.57 10.17
C ILE A 142 -3.70 -7.35 10.43
N LEU A 143 -3.19 -6.22 10.93
CA LEU A 143 -4.02 -5.04 11.19
C LEU A 143 -4.54 -4.38 9.90
N THR A 144 -3.72 -4.34 8.84
CA THR A 144 -4.10 -3.73 7.55
C THR A 144 -5.04 -4.65 6.75
N ILE A 145 -4.83 -5.97 6.82
CA ILE A 145 -5.66 -6.99 6.17
C ILE A 145 -6.99 -7.17 6.93
N ILE A 146 -7.01 -7.17 8.26
CA ILE A 146 -8.25 -7.30 9.03
C ILE A 146 -9.17 -6.09 8.81
N LEU A 147 -8.65 -4.86 8.78
CA LEU A 147 -9.50 -3.67 8.59
C LEU A 147 -9.98 -3.50 7.14
N PHE A 148 -9.17 -3.84 6.14
CA PHE A 148 -9.51 -3.60 4.73
C PHE A 148 -10.12 -4.83 4.05
N PHE A 149 -9.61 -6.04 4.30
CA PHE A 149 -10.07 -7.26 3.60
C PHE A 149 -11.20 -8.00 4.31
N THR A 150 -11.43 -7.86 5.61
CA THR A 150 -12.59 -8.52 6.26
C THR A 150 -13.91 -8.00 5.66
N CYS A 151 -14.03 -6.69 5.41
CA CYS A 151 -15.21 -6.13 4.77
C CYS A 151 -15.36 -6.52 3.29
N VAL A 152 -14.23 -6.64 2.57
CA VAL A 152 -14.20 -6.93 1.12
C VAL A 152 -14.41 -8.43 0.84
N ILE A 153 -13.74 -9.31 1.57
CA ILE A 153 -13.86 -10.77 1.42
C ILE A 153 -15.25 -11.26 1.84
N LEU A 154 -15.78 -10.77 2.98
CA LEU A 154 -17.13 -11.17 3.43
C LEU A 154 -18.23 -10.77 2.41
N ARG A 155 -18.01 -9.71 1.61
CA ARG A 155 -18.97 -9.26 0.61
C ARG A 155 -18.80 -9.95 -0.75
N ILE A 156 -17.57 -10.24 -1.18
CA ILE A 156 -17.29 -11.07 -2.36
C ILE A 156 -17.89 -12.47 -2.20
N LEU A 157 -17.91 -13.01 -0.98
CA LEU A 157 -18.54 -14.29 -0.63
C LEU A 157 -20.08 -14.24 -0.52
N LYS A 158 -20.73 -13.12 -0.89
CA LYS A 158 -22.20 -12.91 -0.82
C LYS A 158 -22.82 -13.07 0.57
N ILE A 159 -22.08 -12.88 1.67
CA ILE A 159 -22.62 -12.99 3.03
C ILE A 159 -23.49 -11.76 3.41
N PHE A 160 -23.34 -10.63 2.70
CA PHE A 160 -24.23 -9.47 2.82
C PHE A 160 -24.82 -9.08 1.45
N PRO A 161 -26.16 -9.12 1.28
CA PRO A 161 -26.79 -8.67 0.05
C PRO A 161 -26.53 -7.18 -0.18
N ARG A 162 -26.38 -6.80 -1.46
CA ARG A 162 -26.40 -5.40 -1.89
C ARG A 162 -27.72 -4.81 -1.43
N THR A 163 -27.71 -3.94 -0.41
CA THR A 163 -28.86 -3.07 -0.18
C THR A 163 -29.04 -2.30 -1.48
N LYS A 164 -30.13 -2.61 -2.18
CA LYS A 164 -30.60 -1.75 -3.26
C LYS A 164 -31.09 -0.51 -2.54
N GLU A 165 -30.24 0.51 -2.46
CA GLU A 165 -30.71 1.85 -2.18
C GLU A 165 -30.53 2.70 -3.44
N GLU A 166 -31.56 3.52 -3.62
CA GLU A 166 -32.06 4.25 -4.78
C GLU A 166 -31.06 5.21 -5.43
#